data_AF-A0A521T2W8-F1
#
_entry.id   AF-A0A521T2W8-F1
#
_cell.length_a   1.000
_cell.length_b   1.000
_cell.length_c   1.000
_cell.angle_alpha   90.00
_cell.angle_beta   90.00
_cell.angle_gamma   90.00
#
_symmetry.space_group_name_H-M   'P 1'
#
loop_
_entity.id
_entity.type
_entity.pdbx_description
1 polymer ?
#
loop_
_entity_poly.entity_id
_entity_poly.type
_entity_poly.pdbx_seq_one_letter_code
_entity_poly.pdbx_strand_id
1 'polypeptide(L)'
;MEKPQQIKTVGTLMLISGIWNVLYGLGATFVVVVGSLGLGLLCAPITILPSILGVFEIINASKLMGGDDLSFSTVQTLSILEITTLLFGNVLSAIFGIIGLVFYNSPEVKAYYAKG
;
A
#
# COMPACT_ATOMS: atom_id res chain seq x y z
N MET A 1 -16.06 9.16 -19.24
CA MET A 1 -16.32 7.71 -19.09
C MET A 1 -16.37 7.42 -17.61
N GLU A 2 -17.21 6.48 -17.18
CA GLU A 2 -17.27 6.13 -15.76
C GLU A 2 -15.97 5.44 -15.33
N LYS A 3 -15.36 5.92 -14.23
CA LYS A 3 -14.16 5.32 -13.64
C LYS A 3 -14.49 3.86 -13.31
N PRO A 4 -13.74 2.86 -13.84
CA PRO A 4 -14.03 1.45 -13.61
C PRO A 4 -14.21 1.17 -12.12
N GLN A 5 -15.22 0.39 -11.75
CA GLN A 5 -15.48 0.04 -10.36
C GLN A 5 -14.22 -0.55 -9.69
N GLN A 6 -13.42 -1.30 -10.45
CA GLN A 6 -12.13 -1.85 -10.03
C GLN A 6 -11.16 -0.77 -9.53
N ILE A 7 -11.06 0.40 -10.20
CA ILE A 7 -10.17 1.50 -9.78
C ILE A 7 -10.66 2.12 -8.47
N LYS A 8 -11.98 2.29 -8.30
CA LYS A 8 -12.55 2.78 -7.03
C LYS A 8 -12.26 1.81 -5.89
N THR A 9 -12.45 0.51 -6.12
CA THR A 9 -12.13 -0.55 -5.14
C THR A 9 -10.65 -0.55 -4.78
N VAL A 10 -9.75 -0.45 -5.75
CA VAL A 10 -8.30 -0.35 -5.50
C VAL A 10 -7.97 0.87 -4.64
N GLY A 11 -8.59 2.04 -4.90
CA GLY A 11 -8.39 3.23 -4.06
C GLY A 11 -8.82 3.04 -2.61
N THR A 12 -9.96 2.42 -2.37
CA THR A 12 -10.41 2.12 -1.00
C THR A 12 -9.49 1.10 -0.31
N LEU A 13 -9.08 0.05 -1.02
CA LEU A 13 -8.16 -0.95 -0.47
C LEU A 13 -6.79 -0.36 -0.16
N MET A 14 -6.28 0.52 -1.03
CA MET A 14 -5.03 1.24 -0.82
C MET A 14 -5.11 2.14 0.42
N LEU A 15 -6.25 2.81 0.65
CA LEU A 15 -6.44 3.62 1.87
C LEU A 15 -6.43 2.75 3.14
N ILE A 16 -7.15 1.63 3.13
CA ILE A 16 -7.23 0.70 4.25
C ILE A 16 -5.85 0.10 4.54
N SER A 17 -5.16 -0.37 3.49
CA SER A 17 -3.80 -0.90 3.59
C SER A 17 -2.84 0.14 4.13
N GLY A 18 -2.93 1.40 3.68
CA GLY A 18 -2.07 2.49 4.13
C GLY A 18 -2.21 2.79 5.62
N ILE A 19 -3.45 2.85 6.13
CA ILE A 19 -3.70 2.99 7.56
C ILE A 19 -3.13 1.80 8.33
N TRP A 20 -3.37 0.58 7.83
CA TRP A 20 -2.86 -0.64 8.47
C TRP A 20 -1.34 -0.68 8.51
N ASN A 21 -0.67 -0.34 7.41
CA ASN A 21 0.79 -0.28 7.27
C ASN A 21 1.41 0.72 8.26
N VAL A 22 0.81 1.89 8.43
CA VAL A 22 1.26 2.89 9.42
C VAL A 22 1.13 2.34 10.85
N LEU A 23 -0.05 1.81 11.20
CA LEU A 23 -0.30 1.26 12.54
C LEU A 23 0.58 0.06 12.85
N TYR A 24 0.75 -0.85 11.88
CA TYR A 24 1.59 -2.03 12.02
C TYR A 24 3.06 -1.67 12.18
N GLY A 25 3.61 -0.76 11.37
CA GLY A 25 5.01 -0.36 11.49
C GLY A 25 5.32 0.41 12.78
N LEU A 26 4.41 1.27 13.25
CA LEU A 26 4.55 1.93 14.55
C LEU A 26 4.42 0.92 15.71
N GLY A 27 3.44 0.02 15.65
CA GLY A 27 3.24 -1.02 16.66
C GLY A 27 4.41 -1.99 16.74
N ALA A 28 4.89 -2.48 15.60
CA ALA A 28 6.05 -3.36 15.51
C ALA A 28 7.31 -2.68 16.05
N THR A 29 7.54 -1.40 15.70
CA THR A 29 8.68 -0.63 16.23
C THR A 29 8.58 -0.45 17.74
N PHE A 30 7.39 -0.16 18.28
CA PHE A 30 7.18 -0.05 19.72
C PHE A 30 7.46 -1.37 20.45
N VAL A 31 6.93 -2.49 19.96
CA VAL A 31 7.15 -3.83 20.54
C VAL A 31 8.64 -4.20 20.50
N VAL A 32 9.31 -3.93 19.37
CA VAL A 32 10.74 -4.23 19.22
C VAL A 32 11.59 -3.36 20.13
N VAL A 33 11.36 -2.05 20.19
CA VAL A 33 12.14 -1.12 21.04
C VAL A 33 11.94 -1.41 22.52
N VAL A 34 10.69 -1.60 22.97
CA VAL A 34 10.39 -1.88 24.38
C VAL A 34 10.82 -3.29 24.76
N GLY A 35 10.56 -4.28 23.91
CA GLY A 35 10.88 -5.69 24.17
C GLY A 35 12.37 -6.02 24.16
N SER A 36 13.18 -5.21 23.48
CA SER A 36 14.64 -5.37 23.42
C SER A 36 15.41 -4.37 24.30
N LEU A 37 14.72 -3.65 25.20
CA LEU A 37 15.31 -2.64 26.08
C LEU A 37 16.15 -1.58 25.31
N GLY A 38 15.69 -1.20 24.12
CA GLY A 38 16.35 -0.18 23.28
C GLY A 38 17.33 -0.69 22.23
N LEU A 39 17.74 -1.96 22.25
CA LEU A 39 18.62 -2.54 21.20
C LEU A 39 17.93 -2.65 19.83
N GLY A 40 16.60 -2.74 19.85
CA GLY A 40 15.73 -2.80 18.68
C GLY A 40 15.70 -1.51 17.87
N LEU A 41 16.27 -0.42 18.39
CA LEU A 41 16.47 0.81 17.63
C LEU A 41 17.41 0.61 16.43
N LEU A 42 18.32 -0.38 16.49
CA LEU A 42 19.16 -0.78 15.34
C LEU A 42 18.35 -1.49 14.25
N CYS A 43 17.24 -2.15 14.60
CA CYS A 43 16.30 -2.75 13.64
C CYS A 43 15.14 -1.82 13.27
N ALA A 44 15.03 -0.64 13.88
CA ALA A 44 14.01 0.35 13.55
C ALA A 44 13.99 0.78 12.06
N PRO A 45 15.12 0.85 11.33
CA PRO A 45 15.09 1.17 9.90
C PRO A 45 14.30 0.14 9.07
N ILE A 46 14.31 -1.12 9.51
CA ILE A 46 13.64 -2.24 8.86
C ILE A 46 12.12 -2.17 9.15
N THR A 47 11.73 -1.84 10.38
CA THR A 47 10.31 -1.79 10.78
C THR A 47 9.58 -0.50 10.37
N ILE A 48 10.30 0.55 9.97
CA ILE A 48 9.73 1.83 9.50
C ILE A 48 9.32 1.78 8.02
N LEU A 49 9.92 0.90 7.20
CA LEU A 49 9.61 0.77 5.78
C LEU A 49 8.11 0.59 5.49
N PRO A 50 7.37 -0.30 6.18
CA PRO A 50 5.91 -0.41 6.05
C PRO A 50 5.18 0.90 6.37
N SER A 51 5.61 1.65 7.40
CA SER A 51 4.96 2.92 7.75
C SER A 51 5.15 3.99 6.69
N ILE A 52 6.34 4.11 6.09
CA ILE A 52 6.58 5.04 4.98
C ILE A 52 5.70 4.66 3.78
N LEU A 53 5.63 3.37 3.47
CA LEU A 53 4.75 2.87 2.41
C LEU A 53 3.29 3.24 2.66
N GLY A 54 2.82 3.06 3.90
CA GLY A 54 1.45 3.38 4.26
C GLY A 54 1.11 4.86 4.12
N VAL A 55 2.06 5.77 4.37
CA VAL A 55 1.88 7.20 4.09
C VAL A 55 1.72 7.45 2.59
N PHE A 56 2.55 6.82 1.75
CA PHE A 56 2.41 6.93 0.29
C PHE A 56 1.06 6.39 -0.19
N GLU A 57 0.59 5.28 0.37
CA GLU A 57 -0.71 4.69 0.05
C GLU A 57 -1.86 5.63 0.42
N ILE A 58 -1.85 6.22 1.63
CA ILE A 58 -2.89 7.18 2.05
C ILE A 58 -2.93 8.39 1.10
N ILE A 59 -1.77 8.93 0.71
CA ILE A 59 -1.69 10.08 -0.19
C ILE A 59 -2.22 9.72 -1.58
N ASN A 60 -1.78 8.59 -2.14
CA ASN A 60 -2.20 8.16 -3.48
C ASN A 60 -3.67 7.73 -3.51
N ALA A 61 -4.16 7.07 -2.47
CA ALA A 61 -5.57 6.74 -2.32
C ALA A 61 -6.43 8.00 -2.22
N SER A 62 -6.00 9.01 -1.44
CA SER A 62 -6.69 10.29 -1.32
C SER A 62 -6.78 11.02 -2.67
N LYS A 63 -5.70 11.00 -3.47
CA LYS A 63 -5.71 11.53 -4.84
C LYS A 63 -6.68 10.76 -5.74
N LEU A 64 -6.61 9.43 -5.72
CA LEU A 64 -7.45 8.57 -6.56
C LEU A 64 -8.95 8.72 -6.24
N MET A 65 -9.28 8.90 -4.95
CA MET A 65 -10.63 9.18 -4.45
C MET A 65 -11.08 10.63 -4.70
N GLY A 66 -10.14 11.58 -4.69
CA GLY A 66 -10.37 13.00 -4.98
C GLY A 66 -10.66 13.31 -6.46
N GLY A 67 -10.57 12.30 -7.33
CA GLY A 67 -10.87 12.41 -8.76
C GLY A 67 -9.65 12.40 -9.65
N ASP A 68 -8.44 12.46 -9.09
CA ASP A 68 -7.21 12.36 -9.87
C ASP A 68 -7.01 10.95 -10.42
N ASP A 69 -6.35 10.85 -11.56
CA ASP A 69 -5.90 9.60 -12.14
C ASP A 69 -4.43 9.36 -11.77
N LEU A 70 -4.17 8.22 -11.12
CA LEU A 70 -2.81 7.77 -10.83
C LEU A 70 -2.20 7.12 -12.07
N SER A 71 -0.89 7.31 -12.27
CA SER A 71 -0.19 6.64 -13.36
C SER A 71 -0.19 5.12 -13.18
N PHE A 72 -0.17 4.38 -14.30
CA PHE A 72 -0.16 2.93 -14.29
C PHE A 72 1.02 2.37 -13.47
N SER A 73 2.20 2.96 -13.67
CA SER A 73 3.43 2.58 -12.98
C SER A 73 3.35 2.82 -11.47
N THR A 74 2.69 3.90 -11.02
CA THR A 74 2.56 4.23 -9.60
C THR A 74 1.76 3.16 -8.85
N VAL A 75 0.59 2.78 -9.36
CA VAL A 75 -0.26 1.80 -8.69
C VAL A 75 0.40 0.42 -8.71
N GLN A 76 1.00 0.03 -9.84
CA GLN A 76 1.75 -1.22 -9.92
C GLN A 76 2.94 -1.26 -8.93
N THR A 77 3.69 -0.16 -8.82
CA THR A 77 4.82 -0.06 -7.88
C THR A 77 4.36 -0.18 -6.43
N LEU A 78 3.27 0.51 -6.07
CA LEU A 78 2.70 0.41 -4.72
C LEU A 78 2.24 -1.02 -4.41
N SER A 79 1.52 -1.68 -5.31
CA SER A 79 1.08 -3.06 -5.11
C SER A 79 2.24 -4.05 -4.96
N ILE A 80 3.34 -3.86 -5.68
CA ILE A 80 4.56 -4.70 -5.52
C ILE A 80 5.22 -4.46 -4.17
N LEU A 81 5.29 -3.20 -3.73
CA LEU A 81 5.85 -2.86 -2.43
C LEU A 81 4.98 -3.39 -1.28
N GLU A 82 3.65 -3.37 -1.41
CA GLU A 82 2.71 -4.01 -0.49
C GLU A 82 2.99 -5.50 -0.36
N ILE A 83 3.18 -6.22 -1.47
CA ILE A 83 3.56 -7.64 -1.46
C ILE A 83 4.89 -7.84 -0.73
N THR A 84 5.84 -6.92 -0.89
CA THR A 84 7.15 -6.98 -0.23
C THR A 84 7.06 -6.77 1.29
N THR A 85 5.98 -6.15 1.79
CA THR A 85 5.74 -6.03 3.25
C THR A 85 5.60 -7.39 3.96
N LEU A 86 5.38 -8.48 3.21
CA LEU A 86 5.43 -9.85 3.72
C LEU A 86 6.77 -10.18 4.39
N LEU A 87 7.89 -9.66 3.88
CA LEU A 87 9.23 -9.85 4.47
C LEU A 87 9.34 -9.27 5.89
N PHE A 88 8.44 -8.35 6.24
CA PHE A 88 8.36 -7.67 7.52
C PHE A 88 7.22 -8.20 8.40
N GLY A 89 6.61 -9.34 8.00
CA GLY A 89 5.51 -9.99 8.73
C GLY A 89 4.13 -9.36 8.49
N ASN A 90 4.00 -8.35 7.63
CA ASN A 90 2.70 -7.73 7.34
C ASN A 90 1.96 -8.49 6.22
N VAL A 91 1.37 -9.64 6.59
CA VAL A 91 0.64 -10.50 5.65
C VAL A 91 -0.61 -9.83 5.09
N LEU A 92 -1.28 -8.98 5.89
CA LEU A 92 -2.52 -8.32 5.47
C LEU A 92 -2.28 -7.30 4.34
N SER A 93 -1.26 -6.45 4.45
CA SER A 93 -0.92 -5.53 3.36
C SER A 93 -0.47 -6.26 2.10
N ALA A 94 0.22 -7.41 2.24
CA ALA A 94 0.56 -8.23 1.08
C ALA A 94 -0.68 -8.77 0.33
N ILE A 95 -1.75 -9.15 1.04
CA ILE A 95 -3.02 -9.57 0.43
C ILE A 95 -3.65 -8.41 -0.35
N PHE A 96 -3.67 -7.20 0.22
CA PHE A 96 -4.19 -6.02 -0.48
C PHE A 96 -3.37 -5.69 -1.74
N GLY A 97 -2.04 -5.83 -1.68
CA GLY A 97 -1.16 -5.69 -2.84
C GLY A 97 -1.46 -6.68 -3.97
N ILE A 98 -1.73 -7.95 -3.64
CA ILE A 98 -2.11 -8.96 -4.64
C ILE A 98 -3.44 -8.59 -5.31
N ILE A 99 -4.45 -8.20 -4.51
CA ILE A 99 -5.76 -7.81 -5.04
C ILE A 99 -5.62 -6.57 -5.93
N GLY A 100 -4.84 -5.58 -5.49
CA GLY A 100 -4.50 -4.39 -6.25
C GLY A 100 -3.89 -4.75 -7.61
N LEU A 101 -2.86 -5.61 -7.61
CA LEU A 101 -2.17 -6.03 -8.82
C LEU A 101 -3.09 -6.77 -9.79
N VAL A 102 -3.96 -7.65 -9.30
CA VAL A 102 -4.92 -8.41 -10.14
C VAL A 102 -5.94 -7.47 -10.77
N PHE A 103 -6.53 -6.56 -10.00
CA PHE A 103 -7.52 -5.61 -10.51
C PHE A 103 -6.90 -4.61 -11.48
N TYR A 104 -5.66 -4.20 -11.25
CA TYR A 104 -4.96 -3.28 -12.13
C TYR A 104 -4.46 -3.94 -13.42
N ASN A 105 -4.22 -5.25 -13.38
CA ASN A 105 -3.87 -6.05 -14.56
C ASN A 105 -5.07 -6.47 -15.40
N SER A 106 -6.31 -6.12 -15.00
CA SER A 106 -7.52 -6.43 -15.74
C SER A 106 -7.54 -5.73 -17.10
N PRO A 107 -8.12 -6.34 -18.14
CA PRO A 107 -8.23 -5.72 -19.46
C PRO A 107 -9.05 -4.42 -19.43
N GLU A 108 -10.00 -4.31 -18.51
CA GLU A 108 -10.84 -3.11 -18.32
C GLU A 108 -10.03 -1.92 -17.80
N VAL A 109 -9.18 -2.12 -16.79
CA VAL A 109 -8.32 -1.06 -16.25
C VAL A 109 -7.25 -0.67 -17.25
N LYS A 110 -6.62 -1.64 -17.94
CA LYS A 110 -5.65 -1.34 -18.99
C LYS A 110 -6.27 -0.55 -20.15
N ALA A 111 -7.50 -0.87 -20.55
CA ALA A 111 -8.19 -0.14 -21.60
C ALA A 111 -8.58 1.29 -21.17
N TYR A 112 -8.84 1.52 -19.88
CA TYR A 112 -9.05 2.85 -19.31
C TYR A 112 -7.77 3.69 -19.43
N TYR A 113 -6.63 3.16 -18.99
CA TYR A 113 -5.33 3.84 -19.03
C TYR A 113 -4.68 3.92 -20.43
N ALA A 114 -5.11 3.10 -21.39
CA ALA A 114 -4.61 3.18 -22.78
C ALA A 114 -5.35 4.23 -23.63
N LYS A 115 -6.50 4.74 -23.14
CA LYS A 115 -7.34 5.73 -23.83
C LYS A 115 -7.11 7.17 -23.36
N GLY A 116 -6.28 7.38 -22.35
CA GLY A 116 -5.94 8.67 -21.77
C GLY A 116 -4.49 8.69 -21.30
#